data_AF-A0A1B2J7H2-F1
#
_entry.id   AF-A0A1B2J7H2-F1
#
_cell.length_a   1.000
_cell.length_b   1.000
_cell.length_c   1.000
_cell.angle_alpha   90.00
_cell.angle_beta   90.00
_cell.angle_gamma   90.00
#
_symmetry.space_group_name_H-M   'P 1'
#
loop_
_entity.id
_entity.type
_entity.pdbx_description
1 polymer ?
#
loop_
_entity_poly.entity_id
_entity_poly.type
_entity_poly.pdbx_seq_one_letter_code
_entity_poly.pdbx_strand_id
1 'polypeptide(L)'
;MDSPTDNIENSDTLTDFLNVFRASRNGVVYGGRLRFAHALALALVFKRKQPIGDTIYKASKLSFEHAWILAAFAIVYKGVLFAVKHVILKHNKASRKKYIHFIAGAIAGLLVYGQPTGGKLFSRNITHQVTLYCSSRMILAIGKMIAVKLSQSRSSYPNATPKVHQQSKRMIENISWYIYSMLSWGCCMYLYQSDPIFLHPSLRNSLEFMYNNERWKGLKGFFTQ
;
A
#
# COMPACT_ATOMS: atom_id res chain seq x y z
N MET A 1 -19.60 -17.29 41.66
CA MET A 1 -19.70 -18.50 40.81
C MET A 1 -19.30 -18.03 39.42
N ASP A 2 -17.99 -17.98 39.17
CA ASP A 2 -17.44 -17.43 37.93
C ASP A 2 -17.53 -18.51 36.85
N SER A 3 -18.31 -18.23 35.81
CA SER A 3 -18.64 -19.16 34.75
C SER A 3 -17.39 -19.47 33.90
N PRO A 4 -17.07 -20.74 33.59
CA PRO A 4 -15.91 -21.12 32.78
C PRO A 4 -15.87 -20.46 31.39
N THR A 5 -17.03 -20.03 30.87
CA THR A 5 -17.18 -19.36 29.57
C THR A 5 -16.55 -17.97 29.54
N ASP A 6 -16.58 -17.22 30.65
CA ASP A 6 -16.07 -15.84 30.69
C ASP A 6 -14.53 -15.82 30.67
N ASN A 7 -13.90 -16.84 31.26
CA ASN A 7 -12.44 -16.99 31.24
C ASN A 7 -11.91 -17.39 29.85
N ILE A 8 -12.68 -18.20 29.10
CA ILE A 8 -12.31 -18.62 27.74
C ILE A 8 -12.46 -17.44 26.77
N GLU A 9 -13.56 -16.68 26.83
CA GLU A 9 -13.79 -15.52 25.97
C GLU A 9 -12.78 -14.37 26.23
N ASN A 10 -12.40 -14.14 27.50
CA ASN A 10 -11.35 -13.19 27.85
C ASN A 10 -9.95 -13.63 27.38
N SER A 11 -9.68 -14.95 27.37
CA SER A 11 -8.40 -15.48 26.87
C SER A 11 -8.27 -15.36 25.34
N ASP A 12 -9.36 -15.56 24.60
CA ASP A 12 -9.40 -15.44 23.14
C ASP A 12 -9.24 -13.98 22.70
N THR A 13 -9.92 -13.05 23.39
CA THR A 13 -9.80 -11.62 23.10
C THR A 13 -8.40 -11.09 23.41
N LEU A 14 -7.81 -11.46 24.55
CA LEU A 14 -6.43 -11.08 24.88
C LEU A 14 -5.42 -11.62 23.85
N THR A 15 -5.59 -12.88 23.44
CA THR A 15 -4.75 -13.51 22.42
C THR A 15 -4.89 -12.81 21.07
N ASP A 16 -6.12 -12.43 20.68
CA ASP A 16 -6.38 -11.64 19.48
C ASP A 16 -5.71 -10.25 19.53
N PHE A 17 -5.75 -9.57 20.67
CA PHE A 17 -5.06 -8.29 20.85
C PHE A 17 -3.53 -8.43 20.76
N LEU A 18 -2.96 -9.45 21.40
CA LEU A 18 -1.52 -9.73 21.35
C LEU A 18 -1.04 -10.09 19.94
N ASN A 19 -1.82 -10.89 19.21
CA ASN A 19 -1.52 -11.23 17.82
C ASN A 19 -1.54 -10.00 16.90
N VAL A 20 -2.46 -9.08 17.14
CA VAL A 20 -2.53 -7.80 16.42
C VAL A 20 -1.33 -6.92 16.73
N PHE A 21 -0.96 -6.80 18.00
CA PHE A 21 0.20 -6.02 18.40
C PHE A 21 1.48 -6.59 17.79
N ARG A 22 1.62 -7.92 17.79
CA ARG A 22 2.75 -8.63 17.16
C ARG A 22 2.78 -8.41 15.65
N ALA A 23 1.66 -8.54 14.96
CA ALA A 23 1.56 -8.30 13.51
C ALA A 23 1.87 -6.84 13.15
N SER A 24 1.38 -5.88 13.93
CA SER A 24 1.66 -4.46 13.77
C SER A 24 3.14 -4.16 13.97
N ARG A 25 3.75 -4.67 15.05
CA ARG A 25 5.19 -4.55 15.31
C ARG A 25 6.01 -5.13 14.16
N ASN A 26 5.67 -6.33 13.68
CA ASN A 26 6.40 -6.97 12.59
C ASN A 26 6.30 -6.15 11.28
N GLY A 27 5.12 -5.60 10.98
CA GLY A 27 4.90 -4.70 9.84
C GLY A 27 5.70 -3.40 9.95
N VAL A 28 5.73 -2.79 11.14
CA VAL A 28 6.49 -1.58 11.43
C VAL A 28 8.00 -1.83 11.31
N VAL A 29 8.52 -2.93 11.87
CA VAL A 29 9.95 -3.24 11.82
C VAL A 29 10.40 -3.54 10.38
N TYR A 30 9.66 -4.37 9.66
CA TYR A 30 10.03 -4.73 8.29
C TYR A 30 9.89 -3.53 7.35
N GLY A 31 8.73 -2.85 7.40
CA GLY A 31 8.47 -1.67 6.57
C GLY A 31 9.40 -0.50 6.89
N GLY A 32 9.69 -0.28 8.17
CA GLY A 32 10.62 0.75 8.64
C GLY A 32 12.05 0.52 8.13
N ARG A 33 12.56 -0.72 8.19
CA ARG A 33 13.90 -1.06 7.67
C ARG A 33 14.02 -0.82 6.16
N LEU A 34 13.05 -1.31 5.39
CA LEU A 34 13.07 -1.16 3.92
C LEU A 34 12.96 0.31 3.52
N ARG A 35 12.08 1.08 4.18
CA ARG A 35 11.88 2.50 3.86
C ARG A 35 13.05 3.36 4.30
N PHE A 36 13.69 3.03 5.43
CA PHE A 36 14.91 3.67 5.88
C PHE A 36 16.03 3.48 4.87
N ALA A 37 16.27 2.23 4.44
CA ALA A 37 17.28 1.95 3.42
C ALA A 37 17.01 2.70 2.12
N HIS A 38 15.75 2.75 1.68
CA HIS A 38 15.36 3.49 0.48
C HIS A 38 15.54 5.01 0.63
N ALA A 39 15.10 5.60 1.74
CA ALA A 39 15.23 7.03 2.01
C ALA A 39 16.71 7.44 2.15
N LEU A 40 17.53 6.59 2.76
CA LEU A 40 18.97 6.78 2.87
C LEU A 40 19.62 6.73 1.49
N ALA A 41 19.28 5.74 0.65
CA ALA A 41 19.78 5.64 -0.71
C ALA A 41 19.44 6.89 -1.54
N LEU A 42 18.17 7.33 -1.50
CA LEU A 42 17.75 8.55 -2.21
C LEU A 42 18.48 9.80 -1.69
N ALA A 43 18.68 9.91 -0.39
CA ALA A 43 19.34 11.08 0.19
C ALA A 43 20.85 11.09 -0.14
N LEU A 44 21.51 9.94 -0.19
CA LEU A 44 22.90 9.82 -0.63
C LEU A 44 23.06 10.11 -2.14
N VAL A 45 22.13 9.64 -2.98
CA VAL A 45 22.22 9.81 -4.44
C VAL A 45 21.85 11.23 -4.87
N PHE A 46 20.77 11.80 -4.32
CA PHE A 46 20.20 13.05 -4.83
C PHE A 46 20.48 14.28 -3.98
N LYS A 47 21.07 14.14 -2.78
CA LYS A 47 21.36 15.28 -1.88
C LYS A 47 22.83 15.32 -1.46
N ARG A 48 23.69 15.64 -2.43
CA ARG A 48 25.15 15.66 -2.33
C ARG A 48 25.75 16.69 -1.34
N LYS A 49 24.98 17.70 -0.91
CA LYS A 49 25.46 18.85 -0.11
C LYS A 49 25.05 18.84 1.37
N GLN A 50 24.45 17.77 1.88
CA GLN A 50 24.03 17.71 3.30
C GLN A 50 25.02 16.88 4.14
N PRO A 51 25.27 17.28 5.41
CA PRO A 51 26.02 16.45 6.34
C PRO A 51 25.41 15.03 6.43
N ILE A 52 26.26 14.02 6.56
CA ILE A 52 25.83 12.62 6.64
C ILE A 52 24.91 12.40 7.85
N GLY A 53 25.18 13.09 8.97
CA GLY A 53 24.32 13.07 10.16
C GLY A 53 22.89 13.56 9.89
N ASP A 54 22.74 14.72 9.26
CA ASP A 54 21.43 15.28 8.89
C ASP A 54 20.68 14.40 7.90
N THR A 55 21.44 13.75 7.00
CA THR A 55 20.92 12.83 5.99
C THR A 55 20.30 11.59 6.65
N ILE A 56 21.05 10.96 7.57
CA ILE A 56 20.58 9.81 8.35
C ILE A 56 19.40 10.21 9.25
N TYR A 57 19.45 11.38 9.89
CA TYR A 57 18.36 11.86 10.74
C TYR A 57 17.07 12.07 9.93
N LYS A 58 17.15 12.73 8.78
CA LYS A 58 15.98 12.94 7.90
C LYS A 58 15.44 11.63 7.35
N ALA A 59 16.30 10.71 6.94
CA ALA A 59 15.89 9.38 6.48
C ALA A 59 15.20 8.58 7.60
N SER A 60 15.74 8.65 8.82
CA SER A 60 15.17 8.02 10.00
C SER A 60 13.81 8.63 10.35
N LYS A 61 13.72 9.96 10.43
CA LYS A 61 12.47 10.68 10.71
C LYS A 61 11.38 10.34 9.71
N LEU A 62 11.68 10.35 8.42
CA LEU A 62 10.73 9.99 7.37
C LEU A 62 10.24 8.54 7.53
N SER A 63 11.13 7.64 7.93
CA SER A 63 10.80 6.23 8.18
C SER A 63 9.90 6.07 9.41
N PHE A 64 10.18 6.83 10.48
CA PHE A 64 9.34 6.86 11.67
C PHE A 64 7.95 7.42 11.38
N GLU A 65 7.83 8.53 10.63
CA GLU A 65 6.54 9.11 10.24
C GLU A 65 5.71 8.11 9.43
N HIS A 66 6.35 7.38 8.52
CA HIS A 66 5.66 6.33 7.76
C HIS A 66 5.22 5.16 8.63
N ALA A 67 6.11 4.66 9.50
CA ALA A 67 5.79 3.60 10.44
C ALA A 67 4.63 3.99 11.37
N TRP A 68 4.62 5.25 11.84
CA TRP A 68 3.58 5.81 12.68
C TRP A 68 2.20 5.79 12.01
N ILE A 69 2.12 6.22 10.74
CA ILE A 69 0.86 6.17 9.97
C ILE A 69 0.32 4.74 9.87
N LEU A 70 1.19 3.75 9.63
CA LEU A 70 0.78 2.35 9.54
C LEU A 70 0.30 1.81 10.89
N ALA A 71 1.00 2.14 11.97
CA ALA A 71 0.60 1.76 13.32
C ALA A 71 -0.75 2.38 13.69
N ALA A 72 -0.94 3.67 13.41
CA ALA A 72 -2.20 4.38 13.63
C ALA A 72 -3.34 3.75 12.83
N PHE A 73 -3.13 3.42 11.55
CA PHE A 73 -4.13 2.70 10.75
C PHE A 73 -4.51 1.36 11.37
N ALA A 74 -3.54 0.56 11.82
CA ALA A 74 -3.83 -0.74 12.43
C ALA A 74 -4.66 -0.62 13.71
N ILE A 75 -4.34 0.36 14.56
CA ILE A 75 -5.08 0.65 15.80
C ILE A 75 -6.50 1.12 15.48
N VAL A 76 -6.65 2.12 14.61
CA VAL A 76 -7.97 2.66 14.23
C VAL A 76 -8.83 1.59 13.56
N TYR A 77 -8.27 0.83 12.62
CA TYR A 77 -8.98 -0.27 11.96
C TYR A 77 -9.50 -1.29 12.96
N LYS A 78 -8.69 -1.70 13.94
CA LYS A 78 -9.11 -2.68 14.94
C LYS A 78 -10.13 -2.10 15.92
N GLY A 79 -9.98 -0.83 16.32
CA GLY A 79 -10.97 -0.12 17.14
C GLY A 79 -12.32 -0.03 16.44
N VAL A 80 -12.33 0.40 15.18
CA VAL A 80 -13.55 0.45 14.35
C VAL A 80 -14.12 -0.95 14.15
N LEU A 81 -13.28 -1.95 13.86
CA LEU A 81 -13.73 -3.33 13.69
C LEU A 81 -14.39 -3.87 14.96
N PHE A 82 -13.81 -3.60 16.14
CA PHE A 82 -14.40 -3.98 17.43
C PHE A 82 -15.75 -3.29 17.64
N ALA A 83 -15.82 -1.97 17.43
CA ALA A 83 -17.06 -1.20 17.54
C ALA A 83 -18.15 -1.71 16.59
N VAL A 84 -17.81 -1.92 15.31
CA VAL A 84 -18.75 -2.42 14.28
C VAL A 84 -19.21 -3.84 14.62
N LYS A 85 -18.33 -4.71 15.12
CA LYS A 85 -18.72 -6.03 15.61
C LYS A 85 -19.67 -5.94 16.80
N HIS A 86 -19.39 -5.08 17.78
CA HIS A 86 -20.22 -4.94 18.98
C HIS A 86 -21.62 -4.37 18.66
N VAL A 87 -21.71 -3.46 17.71
CA VAL A 87 -22.99 -2.85 17.28
C VAL A 87 -23.79 -3.75 16.32
N ILE A 88 -23.14 -4.43 15.37
CA ILE A 88 -23.82 -5.16 14.27
C ILE A 88 -24.01 -6.66 14.55
N LEU A 89 -23.14 -7.30 15.36
CA LEU A 89 -23.15 -8.77 15.55
C LEU A 89 -23.94 -9.26 16.76
N LYS A 90 -24.74 -8.43 17.42
CA LYS A 90 -25.63 -8.90 18.50
C LYS A 90 -26.65 -9.96 18.06
N HIS A 91 -26.87 -10.16 16.74
CA HIS A 91 -27.96 -11.02 16.26
C HIS A 91 -27.70 -11.98 15.08
N ASN A 92 -26.51 -12.08 14.44
CA ASN A 92 -26.37 -13.13 13.41
C ASN A 92 -24.93 -13.55 13.02
N LYS A 93 -24.72 -14.88 12.91
CA LYS A 93 -23.43 -15.58 12.75
C LYS A 93 -22.95 -15.61 11.28
N ALA A 94 -21.62 -15.53 11.15
CA ALA A 94 -20.78 -15.95 10.02
C ALA A 94 -20.87 -15.20 8.66
N SER A 95 -22.04 -15.03 8.03
CA SER A 95 -22.10 -14.62 6.60
C SER A 95 -21.73 -13.16 6.32
N ARG A 96 -21.85 -12.26 7.31
CA ARG A 96 -21.56 -10.81 7.15
C ARG A 96 -20.09 -10.41 7.41
N LYS A 97 -19.22 -11.36 7.78
CA LYS A 97 -17.84 -11.07 8.19
C LYS A 97 -17.04 -10.29 7.14
N LYS A 98 -17.17 -10.64 5.85
CA LYS A 98 -16.40 -10.00 4.76
C LYS A 98 -16.73 -8.51 4.61
N TYR A 99 -18.02 -8.15 4.63
CA TYR A 99 -18.49 -6.77 4.50
C TYR A 99 -18.14 -5.92 5.73
N ILE A 100 -18.16 -6.51 6.93
CA ILE A 100 -17.75 -5.83 8.17
C ILE A 100 -16.28 -5.40 8.08
N HIS A 101 -15.40 -6.27 7.59
CA HIS A 101 -13.99 -5.93 7.39
C HIS A 101 -13.78 -4.83 6.34
N PHE A 102 -14.59 -4.83 5.27
CA PHE A 102 -14.56 -3.78 4.26
C PHE A 102 -14.97 -2.42 4.84
N ILE A 103 -16.11 -2.35 5.54
CA ILE A 103 -16.62 -1.11 6.14
C ILE A 103 -15.64 -0.58 7.19
N ALA A 104 -15.13 -1.45 8.08
CA ALA A 104 -14.16 -1.05 9.08
C ALA A 104 -12.86 -0.53 8.44
N GLY A 105 -12.40 -1.17 7.36
CA GLY A 105 -11.25 -0.73 6.57
C GLY A 105 -11.48 0.62 5.89
N ALA A 106 -12.68 0.84 5.33
CA ALA A 106 -13.04 2.09 4.67
C ALA A 106 -13.09 3.28 5.64
N ILE A 107 -13.73 3.10 6.80
CA ILE A 107 -13.80 4.13 7.85
C ILE A 107 -12.39 4.43 8.39
N ALA A 108 -11.60 3.41 8.70
CA ALA A 108 -10.23 3.61 9.17
C ALA A 108 -9.35 4.29 8.13
N GLY A 109 -9.54 3.94 6.84
CA GLY A 109 -8.85 4.57 5.73
C GLY A 109 -9.20 6.06 5.60
N LEU A 110 -10.48 6.40 5.73
CA LEU A 110 -10.94 7.79 5.72
C LEU A 110 -10.35 8.60 6.90
N LEU A 111 -10.32 8.02 8.10
CA LEU A 111 -9.82 8.70 9.29
C LEU A 111 -8.30 8.93 9.25
N VAL A 112 -7.52 7.94 8.79
CA VAL A 112 -6.05 8.03 8.80
C VAL A 112 -5.49 8.66 7.52
N TYR A 113 -5.93 8.19 6.35
CA TYR A 113 -5.41 8.63 5.06
C TYR A 113 -6.22 9.76 4.44
N GLY A 114 -7.51 9.90 4.76
CA GLY A 114 -8.35 11.00 4.29
C GLY A 114 -8.05 12.34 4.97
N GLN A 115 -7.35 12.32 6.11
CA GLN A 115 -6.89 13.51 6.86
C GLN A 115 -7.97 14.60 7.05
N PRO A 116 -9.14 14.27 7.64
CA PRO A 116 -10.23 15.24 7.84
C PRO A 116 -9.82 16.44 8.72
N THR A 117 -8.76 16.30 9.52
CA THR A 117 -8.20 17.34 10.41
C THR A 117 -7.16 18.24 9.74
N GLY A 118 -7.07 18.24 8.40
CA GLY A 118 -6.21 19.17 7.65
C GLY A 118 -4.71 18.88 7.75
N GLY A 119 -4.32 17.62 7.96
CA GLY A 119 -2.91 17.19 7.92
C GLY A 119 -2.08 17.52 9.17
N LYS A 120 -2.69 17.97 10.27
CA LYS A 120 -1.98 18.24 11.55
C LYS A 120 -1.38 16.98 12.19
N LEU A 121 -1.97 15.82 11.97
CA LEU A 121 -1.57 14.57 12.63
C LEU A 121 -0.64 13.69 11.79
N PHE A 122 -0.70 13.81 10.46
CA PHE A 122 0.03 12.95 9.53
C PHE A 122 0.49 13.75 8.30
N SER A 123 1.69 13.45 7.80
CA SER A 123 2.26 14.11 6.62
C SER A 123 1.48 13.71 5.34
N ARG A 124 0.84 14.69 4.68
CA ARG A 124 0.01 14.47 3.47
C ARG A 124 0.77 13.79 2.32
N ASN A 125 2.05 14.13 2.15
CA ASN A 125 2.89 13.54 1.11
C ASN A 125 3.09 12.04 1.33
N ILE A 126 3.26 11.62 2.60
CA ILE A 126 3.46 10.21 2.93
C ILE A 126 2.16 9.46 2.77
N THR A 127 1.05 9.97 3.33
CA THR A 127 -0.27 9.30 3.22
C THR A 127 -0.68 9.11 1.76
N HIS A 128 -0.54 10.14 0.91
CA HIS A 128 -0.79 10.03 -0.52
C HIS A 128 0.09 8.96 -1.18
N GLN A 129 1.39 8.94 -0.88
CA GLN A 129 2.31 7.95 -1.45
C GLN A 129 1.92 6.52 -1.06
N VAL A 130 1.53 6.28 0.20
CA VAL A 130 1.06 4.95 0.65
C VAL A 130 -0.23 4.57 -0.07
N THR A 131 -1.19 5.49 -0.16
CA THR A 131 -2.50 5.22 -0.75
C THR A 131 -2.39 4.92 -2.25
N LEU A 132 -1.62 5.69 -3.01
CA LEU A 132 -1.37 5.44 -4.44
C LEU A 132 -0.63 4.11 -4.67
N TYR A 133 0.33 3.78 -3.80
CA TYR A 133 1.03 2.51 -3.88
C TYR A 133 0.12 1.32 -3.56
N CYS A 134 -0.75 1.45 -2.55
CA CYS A 134 -1.71 0.42 -2.20
C CYS A 134 -2.77 0.25 -3.30
N SER A 135 -3.29 1.35 -3.85
CA SER A 135 -4.31 1.31 -4.90
C SER A 135 -3.82 0.65 -6.17
N SER A 136 -2.60 0.95 -6.63
CA SER A 136 -2.01 0.30 -7.81
C SER A 136 -1.91 -1.23 -7.65
N ARG A 137 -1.49 -1.70 -6.47
CA ARG A 137 -1.45 -3.14 -6.15
C ARG A 137 -2.85 -3.76 -6.07
N MET A 138 -3.82 -3.03 -5.55
CA MET A 138 -5.20 -3.48 -5.48
C MET A 138 -5.83 -3.62 -6.87
N ILE A 139 -5.62 -2.64 -7.76
CA ILE A 139 -6.08 -2.70 -9.16
C ILE A 139 -5.47 -3.90 -9.87
N LEU A 140 -4.15 -4.13 -9.72
CA LEU A 140 -3.49 -5.29 -10.30
C LEU A 140 -4.04 -6.62 -9.73
N ALA A 141 -4.30 -6.68 -8.42
CA ALA A 141 -4.89 -7.86 -7.78
C ALA A 141 -6.33 -8.13 -8.28
N ILE A 142 -7.13 -7.09 -8.46
CA ILE A 142 -8.49 -7.19 -9.03
C ILE A 142 -8.40 -7.68 -10.48
N GLY A 143 -7.51 -7.12 -11.28
CA GLY A 143 -7.27 -7.55 -12.67
C GLY A 143 -6.92 -9.04 -12.75
N LYS A 144 -5.96 -9.49 -11.92
CA LYS A 144 -5.60 -10.91 -11.81
C LYS A 144 -6.79 -11.77 -11.39
N MET A 145 -7.58 -11.34 -10.42
CA MET A 145 -8.75 -12.07 -9.94
C MET A 145 -9.81 -12.22 -11.05
N ILE A 146 -10.12 -11.14 -11.77
CA ILE A 146 -11.07 -11.16 -12.90
C ILE A 146 -10.56 -12.10 -13.99
N ALA A 147 -9.29 -11.99 -14.38
CA ALA A 147 -8.70 -12.81 -15.42
C ALA A 147 -8.72 -14.32 -15.07
N VAL A 148 -8.43 -14.67 -13.82
CA VAL A 148 -8.53 -16.05 -13.33
C VAL A 148 -9.98 -16.55 -13.35
N LYS A 149 -10.95 -15.76 -12.88
CA LYS A 149 -12.37 -16.16 -12.87
C LYS A 149 -12.92 -16.35 -14.28
N LEU A 150 -12.57 -15.47 -15.22
CA LEU A 150 -12.96 -15.60 -16.64
C LEU A 150 -12.35 -16.84 -17.28
N SER A 151 -11.08 -17.15 -16.98
CA SER A 151 -10.42 -18.37 -17.48
C SER A 151 -11.04 -19.64 -16.89
N GLN A 152 -11.37 -19.66 -15.59
CA GLN A 152 -12.02 -20.80 -14.94
C GLN A 152 -13.43 -21.04 -15.51
N SER A 153 -14.19 -19.98 -15.79
CA SER A 153 -15.51 -20.09 -16.43
C SER A 153 -15.45 -20.62 -17.87
N ARG A 154 -14.28 -20.53 -18.53
CA ARG A 154 -14.08 -20.99 -19.92
C ARG A 154 -13.45 -22.39 -19.99
N SER A 155 -12.75 -22.81 -18.94
CA SER A 155 -12.14 -24.14 -18.82
C SER A 155 -12.97 -25.08 -17.93
N SER A 156 -14.19 -25.43 -18.36
CA SER A 156 -14.93 -26.58 -17.83
C SER A 156 -14.39 -27.89 -18.39
N TYR A 157 -13.09 -28.16 -18.22
CA TYR A 157 -12.48 -29.44 -18.58
C TYR A 157 -12.40 -30.34 -17.33
N PRO A 158 -13.14 -31.48 -17.27
CA PRO A 158 -13.28 -32.26 -16.04
C PRO A 158 -12.01 -32.96 -15.54
N ASN A 159 -10.95 -33.06 -16.37
CA ASN A 159 -9.76 -33.88 -16.09
C ASN A 159 -8.43 -33.11 -16.10
N ALA A 160 -8.44 -31.81 -15.79
CA ALA A 160 -7.19 -31.02 -15.76
C ALA A 160 -6.34 -31.36 -14.51
N THR A 161 -5.12 -31.85 -14.75
CA THR A 161 -4.14 -32.12 -13.67
C THR A 161 -3.69 -30.82 -12.97
N PRO A 162 -3.30 -30.87 -11.68
CA PRO A 162 -2.92 -29.67 -10.90
C PRO A 162 -1.77 -28.86 -11.52
N LYS A 163 -0.90 -29.50 -12.32
CA LYS A 163 0.19 -28.83 -13.06
C LYS A 163 -0.34 -27.90 -14.16
N VAL A 164 -1.38 -28.31 -14.90
CA VAL A 164 -2.00 -27.50 -15.96
C VAL A 164 -2.68 -26.26 -15.36
N HIS A 165 -3.36 -26.42 -14.22
CA HIS A 165 -3.98 -25.29 -13.51
C HIS A 165 -2.96 -24.24 -13.06
N GLN A 166 -1.80 -24.67 -12.53
CA GLN A 166 -0.75 -23.76 -12.10
C GLN A 166 -0.11 -23.02 -13.28
N GLN A 167 0.08 -23.69 -14.42
CA GLN A 167 0.65 -23.09 -15.63
C GLN A 167 -0.30 -22.05 -16.23
N SER A 168 -1.60 -22.35 -16.34
CA SER A 168 -2.60 -21.37 -16.79
C SER A 168 -2.67 -20.15 -15.87
N LYS A 169 -2.58 -20.35 -14.55
CA LYS A 169 -2.56 -19.24 -13.58
C LYS A 169 -1.33 -18.35 -13.77
N ARG A 170 -0.13 -18.92 -13.94
CA ARG A 170 1.10 -18.16 -14.22
C ARG A 170 1.01 -17.37 -15.53
N MET A 171 0.46 -17.98 -16.57
CA MET A 171 0.24 -17.30 -17.85
C MET A 171 -0.69 -16.10 -17.70
N ILE A 172 -1.81 -16.26 -16.99
CA ILE A 172 -2.75 -15.18 -16.70
C ILE A 172 -2.10 -14.06 -15.88
N GLU A 173 -1.29 -14.41 -14.88
CA GLU A 173 -0.57 -13.43 -14.07
C GLU A 173 0.41 -12.61 -14.91
N ASN A 174 1.12 -13.25 -15.84
CA ASN A 174 2.05 -12.59 -16.76
C ASN A 174 1.32 -11.66 -17.74
N ILE A 175 0.23 -12.14 -18.35
CA ILE A 175 -0.59 -11.33 -19.27
C ILE A 175 -1.19 -10.13 -18.53
N SER A 176 -1.70 -10.33 -17.32
CA SER A 176 -2.25 -9.25 -16.49
C SER A 176 -1.20 -8.17 -16.20
N TRP A 177 0.04 -8.58 -15.93
CA TRP A 177 1.16 -7.66 -15.74
C TRP A 177 1.51 -6.89 -17.00
N TYR A 178 1.59 -7.57 -18.16
CA TYR A 178 1.91 -6.91 -19.43
C TYR A 178 0.88 -5.86 -19.82
N ILE A 179 -0.41 -6.22 -19.76
CA ILE A 179 -1.50 -5.28 -20.07
C ILE A 179 -1.48 -4.09 -19.10
N TYR A 180 -1.33 -4.36 -17.80
CA TYR A 180 -1.25 -3.31 -16.79
C TYR A 180 -0.08 -2.34 -17.04
N SER A 181 1.10 -2.88 -17.37
CA SER A 181 2.30 -2.07 -17.65
C SER A 181 2.12 -1.23 -18.92
N MET A 182 1.62 -1.83 -20.01
CA MET A 182 1.40 -1.16 -21.28
C MET A 182 0.42 0.02 -21.12
N LEU A 183 -0.71 -0.22 -20.47
CA LEU A 183 -1.71 0.82 -20.23
C LEU A 183 -1.19 1.89 -19.27
N SER A 184 -0.53 1.51 -18.19
CA SER A 184 -0.02 2.48 -17.19
C SER A 184 0.97 3.46 -17.82
N TRP A 185 1.92 2.96 -18.63
CA TRP A 185 2.90 3.81 -19.31
C TRP A 185 2.29 4.59 -20.48
N GLY A 186 1.42 3.97 -21.27
CA GLY A 186 0.71 4.66 -22.36
C GLY A 186 -0.11 5.85 -21.84
N CYS A 187 -0.91 5.64 -20.79
CA CYS A 187 -1.69 6.71 -20.15
C CYS A 187 -0.79 7.76 -19.49
N CYS A 188 0.32 7.36 -18.85
CA CYS A 188 1.28 8.27 -18.25
C CYS A 188 1.86 9.24 -19.28
N MET A 189 2.34 8.72 -20.41
CA MET A 189 2.92 9.54 -21.48
C MET A 189 1.87 10.40 -22.18
N TYR A 190 0.67 9.86 -22.42
CA TYR A 190 -0.44 10.63 -22.99
C TYR A 190 -0.83 11.82 -22.09
N LEU A 191 -1.03 11.59 -20.80
CA LEU A 191 -1.36 12.66 -19.84
C LEU A 191 -0.23 13.68 -19.70
N TYR A 192 1.03 13.24 -19.73
CA TYR A 192 2.16 14.16 -19.71
C TYR A 192 2.18 15.11 -20.92
N GLN A 193 1.83 14.61 -22.11
CA GLN A 193 1.79 15.40 -23.34
C GLN A 193 0.56 16.31 -23.40
N SER A 194 -0.61 15.83 -22.97
CA SER A 194 -1.86 16.59 -23.02
C SER A 194 -1.98 17.62 -21.90
N ASP A 195 -1.84 17.20 -20.63
CA ASP A 195 -2.07 18.05 -19.46
C ASP A 195 -1.18 17.63 -18.26
N PRO A 196 0.11 18.03 -18.24
CA PRO A 196 1.06 17.61 -17.21
C PRO A 196 0.72 18.14 -15.80
N ILE A 197 -0.19 19.12 -15.68
CA ILE A 197 -0.62 19.68 -14.39
C ILE A 197 -1.41 18.69 -13.53
N PHE A 198 -2.10 17.73 -14.15
CA PHE A 198 -2.87 16.70 -13.41
C PHE A 198 -2.01 15.52 -12.96
N LEU A 199 -0.77 15.41 -13.45
CA LEU A 199 0.16 14.40 -12.98
C LEU A 199 0.60 14.68 -11.54
N HIS A 200 0.82 13.61 -10.78
CA HIS A 200 1.40 13.75 -9.45
C HIS A 200 2.74 14.51 -9.53
N PRO A 201 2.99 15.52 -8.68
CA PRO A 201 4.17 16.40 -8.81
C PRO A 201 5.50 15.64 -8.89
N SER A 202 5.64 14.53 -8.17
CA SER A 202 6.87 13.72 -8.22
C SER A 202 7.11 13.07 -9.58
N LEU A 203 6.05 12.59 -10.24
CA LEU A 203 6.13 11.93 -11.54
C LEU A 203 6.39 12.96 -12.64
N ARG A 204 5.67 14.09 -12.57
CA ARG A 204 5.89 15.24 -13.45
C ARG A 204 7.33 15.71 -13.41
N ASN A 205 7.88 15.99 -12.23
CA ASN A 205 9.26 16.46 -12.08
C ASN A 205 10.27 15.46 -12.65
N SER A 206 10.01 14.15 -12.51
CA SER A 206 10.87 13.11 -13.09
C SER A 206 10.82 13.10 -14.62
N LEU A 207 9.62 13.21 -15.22
CA LEU A 207 9.46 13.25 -16.67
C LEU A 207 10.02 14.54 -17.26
N GLU A 208 9.81 15.67 -16.60
CA GLU A 208 10.35 16.97 -17.00
C GLU A 208 11.88 16.98 -16.97
N PHE A 209 12.49 16.41 -15.93
CA PHE A 209 13.94 16.23 -15.86
C PHE A 209 14.50 15.36 -17.00
N MET A 210 13.78 14.30 -17.39
CA MET A 210 14.22 13.39 -18.45
C MET A 210 14.00 13.94 -19.86
N TYR A 211 12.85 14.55 -20.12
CA TYR A 211 12.39 14.88 -21.48
C TYR A 211 12.45 16.38 -21.82
N ASN A 212 12.42 17.28 -20.84
CA ASN A 212 12.34 18.73 -21.07
C ASN A 212 13.61 19.50 -20.64
N ASN A 213 14.70 18.78 -20.34
CA ASN A 213 15.99 19.40 -20.09
C ASN A 213 16.66 19.76 -21.43
N GLU A 214 16.27 20.88 -22.04
CA GLU A 214 16.96 21.46 -23.22
C GLU A 214 18.35 22.08 -22.88
N ARG A 215 18.88 21.86 -21.67
CA ARG A 215 20.17 22.40 -21.18
C ARG A 215 21.38 21.50 -21.40
N TRP A 216 21.29 20.48 -22.24
CA TRP A 216 22.45 19.63 -22.58
C TRP A 216 23.43 20.35 -23.52
N LYS A 217 24.20 21.32 -22.98
CA LYS A 217 25.44 21.80 -23.59
C LYS A 217 26.63 21.00 -23.05
N GLY A 218 26.75 19.74 -23.51
CA GLY A 218 27.99 18.96 -23.47
C GLY A 218 28.32 18.15 -22.21
N LEU A 219 29.21 17.17 -22.40
CA LEU A 219 29.68 16.16 -21.42
C LEU A 219 30.22 16.72 -20.09
N LYS A 220 30.57 18.01 -20.00
CA LYS A 220 31.02 18.65 -18.75
C LYS A 220 29.89 18.85 -17.72
N GLY A 221 28.63 18.83 -18.15
CA GLY A 221 27.46 18.91 -17.25
C GLY A 221 27.16 17.60 -16.49
N PHE A 222 27.71 16.46 -16.93
CA PHE A 222 27.42 15.14 -16.35
C PHE A 222 28.11 14.89 -15.00
N PHE A 223 29.33 15.42 -14.82
CA PHE A 223 30.11 15.24 -13.59
C PHE A 223 30.00 16.40 -12.60
N THR A 224 29.34 17.49 -13.00
CA THR A 224 29.24 18.73 -12.22
C THR A 224 27.76 19.08 -11.95
N GLN A 225 27.09 18.24 -11.16
CA GLN A 225 25.86 18.58 -10.43
C GLN A 225 25.95 18.08 -8.99
#